data_AF-A0A524C583-F1
#
_entry.id   AF-A0A524C583-F1
#
_cell.length_a   1.000
_cell.length_b   1.000
_cell.length_c   1.000
_cell.angle_alpha   90.00
_cell.angle_beta   90.00
_cell.angle_gamma   90.00
#
_symmetry.space_group_name_H-M   'P 1'
#
loop_
_entity.id
_entity.type
_entity.pdbx_description
1 polymer ?
#
loop_
_entity_poly.entity_id
_entity_poly.type
_entity_poly.pdbx_seq_one_letter_code
_entity_poly.pdbx_strand_id
1 'polypeptide(L)'
;MTDYNDLRLEIPSYAYIALARRGMEKISLDQCFLPNCDNQDVNLLEPFKIEESEEEEKITKKVHIKCKKCGGTFILKLETIKNVAKSTQNEEDALSMGLVYALDETGKNLGHIGYF
;
A
#
# COMPACT_ATOMS: atom_id res chain seq x y z
N MET A 1 23.72 3.34 -4.45
CA MET A 1 22.72 2.82 -5.41
C MET A 1 21.76 2.02 -4.56
N THR A 2 20.57 2.53 -4.30
CA THR A 2 19.53 1.80 -3.56
C THR A 2 19.04 0.70 -4.50
N ASP A 3 19.26 -0.55 -4.13
CA ASP A 3 18.91 -1.67 -4.99
C ASP A 3 17.40 -1.73 -5.15
N TYR A 4 16.94 -1.81 -6.39
CA TYR A 4 15.52 -1.88 -6.76
C TYR A 4 14.76 -2.96 -5.97
N ASN A 5 15.46 -4.07 -5.71
CA ASN A 5 14.93 -5.20 -4.98
C ASN A 5 14.62 -4.85 -3.51
N ASP A 6 15.41 -3.97 -2.88
CA ASP A 6 15.21 -3.60 -1.48
C ASP A 6 13.93 -2.78 -1.30
N LEU A 7 13.66 -1.82 -2.22
CA LEU A 7 12.45 -1.01 -2.16
C LEU A 7 11.18 -1.84 -2.40
N ARG A 8 11.30 -2.96 -3.12
CA ARG A 8 10.17 -3.84 -3.41
C ARG A 8 9.79 -4.74 -2.25
N LEU A 9 10.76 -5.14 -1.43
CA LEU A 9 10.56 -5.96 -0.23
C LEU A 9 9.71 -5.25 0.83
N GLU A 10 9.74 -3.92 0.83
CA GLU A 10 8.94 -3.07 1.72
C GLU A 10 7.46 -2.97 1.32
N ILE A 11 7.10 -3.45 0.13
CA ILE A 11 5.72 -3.40 -0.37
C ILE A 11 5.07 -4.77 -0.12
N PRO A 12 3.93 -4.83 0.59
CA PRO A 12 3.16 -6.06 0.71
C PRO A 12 2.79 -6.60 -0.68
N SER A 13 2.85 -7.92 -0.89
CA SER A 13 2.46 -8.49 -2.19
C SER A 13 0.95 -8.41 -2.44
N TYR A 14 0.14 -8.37 -1.37
CA TYR A 14 -1.30 -8.40 -1.44
C TYR A 14 -1.96 -7.49 -0.41
N ALA A 15 -3.17 -7.06 -0.71
CA ALA A 15 -4.10 -6.48 0.24
C ALA A 15 -5.43 -7.26 0.22
N TYR A 16 -6.27 -7.06 1.22
CA TYR A 16 -7.59 -7.64 1.33
C TYR A 16 -8.65 -6.55 1.20
N ILE A 17 -9.51 -6.65 0.20
CA ILE A 17 -10.62 -5.72 0.00
C ILE A 17 -11.91 -6.29 0.58
N ALA A 18 -12.63 -5.49 1.36
CA ALA A 18 -13.91 -5.90 1.92
C ALA A 18 -15.02 -5.78 0.85
N LEU A 19 -15.67 -6.90 0.51
CA LEU A 19 -16.78 -6.97 -0.44
C LEU A 19 -18.14 -7.02 0.27
N ALA A 20 -18.28 -6.23 1.34
CA ALA A 20 -19.47 -6.19 2.20
C ALA A 20 -19.92 -7.60 2.62
N ARG A 21 -21.06 -8.08 2.11
CA ARG A 21 -21.64 -9.39 2.47
C ARG A 21 -20.93 -10.58 1.83
N ARG A 22 -20.05 -10.37 0.85
CA ARG A 22 -19.31 -11.44 0.15
C ARG A 22 -18.00 -11.80 0.84
N GLY A 23 -17.69 -11.18 1.99
CA GLY A 23 -16.46 -11.40 2.72
C GLY A 23 -15.33 -10.50 2.22
N MET A 24 -14.12 -11.05 2.14
CA MET A 24 -12.93 -10.33 1.69
C MET A 24 -12.33 -11.01 0.46
N GLU A 25 -11.86 -10.22 -0.49
CA GLU A 25 -11.12 -10.69 -1.65
C GLU A 25 -9.66 -10.27 -1.57
N LYS A 26 -8.77 -11.15 -2.02
CA LYS A 26 -7.33 -10.90 -2.05
C LYS A 26 -6.96 -10.21 -3.35
N ILE A 27 -6.41 -9.00 -3.27
CA ILE A 27 -5.96 -8.21 -4.42
C ILE A 27 -4.43 -8.11 -4.43
N SER A 28 -3.82 -8.31 -5.60
CA SER A 28 -2.38 -8.10 -5.77
C SER A 28 -2.05 -6.61 -5.77
N LEU A 29 -1.00 -6.21 -5.06
CA LEU A 29 -0.45 -4.85 -5.15
C LEU A 29 0.56 -4.70 -6.30
N ASP A 30 0.87 -5.80 -6.99
CA ASP A 30 1.80 -5.84 -8.10
C ASP A 30 1.13 -5.46 -9.44
N GLN A 31 0.23 -4.48 -9.41
CA GLN A 31 -0.46 -3.94 -10.56
C GLN A 31 -0.42 -2.41 -10.56
N CYS A 32 -0.62 -1.81 -11.72
CA CYS A 32 -0.74 -0.36 -11.83
C CYS A 32 -2.16 0.08 -11.45
N PHE A 33 -2.26 1.03 -10.52
CA PHE A 33 -3.54 1.57 -10.04
C PHE A 33 -3.95 2.89 -10.72
N LEU A 34 -3.27 3.27 -11.80
CA LEU A 34 -3.66 4.45 -12.58
C LEU A 34 -4.89 4.12 -13.45
N PRO A 35 -5.88 5.02 -13.56
CA PRO A 35 -7.16 4.74 -14.21
C PRO A 35 -7.05 4.37 -15.70
N ASN A 36 -5.96 4.76 -16.36
CA ASN A 36 -5.72 4.52 -17.78
C ASN A 36 -4.67 3.43 -18.03
N CYS A 37 -4.41 2.55 -17.04
CA CYS A 37 -3.42 1.49 -17.16
C CYS A 37 -3.89 0.22 -16.47
N ASP A 38 -3.84 -0.88 -17.21
CA ASP A 38 -4.18 -2.25 -16.79
C ASP A 38 -2.92 -3.11 -16.63
N ASN A 39 -1.76 -2.50 -16.32
CA ASN A 39 -0.53 -3.25 -16.15
C ASN A 39 -0.61 -4.17 -14.92
N GLN A 40 -0.46 -5.48 -15.14
CA GLN A 40 -0.36 -6.50 -14.09
C GLN A 40 1.04 -7.13 -14.02
N ASP A 41 1.98 -6.68 -14.87
CA ASP A 41 3.34 -7.20 -14.88
C ASP A 41 4.21 -6.43 -13.86
N VAL A 42 4.69 -7.17 -12.86
CA VAL A 42 5.55 -6.69 -11.78
C VAL A 42 6.88 -6.15 -12.30
N ASN A 43 7.41 -6.73 -13.38
CA ASN A 43 8.70 -6.32 -13.96
C ASN A 43 8.64 -4.94 -14.61
N LEU A 44 7.42 -4.47 -14.89
CA LEU A 44 7.16 -3.15 -15.45
C LEU A 44 6.84 -2.10 -14.38
N LEU A 45 6.79 -2.47 -13.10
CA LEU A 45 6.47 -1.57 -11.99
C LEU A 45 7.72 -1.26 -11.17
N GLU A 46 8.27 -0.07 -11.34
CA GLU A 46 9.53 0.31 -10.72
C GLU A 46 9.37 1.22 -9.50
N PRO A 47 9.56 0.72 -8.27
CA PRO A 47 9.69 1.58 -7.10
C PRO A 47 11.00 2.36 -7.19
N PHE A 48 10.94 3.66 -6.94
CA PHE A 48 12.14 4.52 -6.98
C PHE A 48 12.30 5.41 -5.75
N LYS A 49 11.25 5.58 -4.93
CA LYS A 49 11.29 6.40 -3.72
C LYS A 49 10.37 5.81 -2.67
N ILE A 50 10.85 5.78 -1.43
CA ILE A 50 10.06 5.49 -0.24
C ILE A 50 10.17 6.67 0.70
N GLU A 51 9.03 7.14 1.21
CA GLU A 51 8.93 8.11 2.29
C GLU A 51 8.24 7.42 3.46
N GLU A 52 8.84 7.47 4.65
CA GLU A 52 8.24 6.94 5.86
C GLU A 52 8.08 8.07 6.87
N SER A 53 6.92 8.13 7.50
CA SER A 53 6.59 9.08 8.55
C SER A 53 5.88 8.34 9.67
N GLU A 54 6.42 8.45 10.87
CA GLU A 54 5.84 7.90 12.08
C GLU A 54 5.26 9.02 12.94
N GLU A 55 3.99 8.85 13.30
CA GLU A 55 3.24 9.65 14.26
C GLU A 55 2.89 8.76 15.47
N GLU A 56 2.48 9.36 16.59
CA GLU A 56 2.19 8.63 17.83
C GLU A 56 1.19 7.49 17.64
N GLU A 57 0.15 7.71 16.81
CA GLU A 57 -0.94 6.75 16.58
C GLU A 57 -0.87 6.04 15.22
N LYS A 58 0.08 6.41 14.36
CA LYS A 58 0.06 5.98 12.94
C LYS A 58 1.44 5.97 12.30
N ILE A 59 1.73 4.93 11.52
CA ILE A 59 2.91 4.88 10.63
C ILE A 59 2.40 4.98 9.20
N THR A 60 2.95 5.90 8.42
CA THR A 60 2.64 6.04 7.00
C THR A 60 3.89 5.82 6.16
N LYS A 61 3.83 4.87 5.23
CA LYS A 61 4.86 4.60 4.24
C LYS A 61 4.30 4.86 2.84
N LYS A 62 4.90 5.80 2.12
CA LYS A 62 4.55 6.13 0.73
C LYS A 62 5.62 5.57 -0.19
N VAL A 63 5.22 4.72 -1.12
CA VAL A 63 6.10 4.12 -2.11
C VAL A 63 5.74 4.66 -3.48
N HIS A 64 6.66 5.40 -4.09
CA HIS A 64 6.49 5.94 -5.43
C HIS A 64 6.93 4.91 -6.45
N ILE A 65 6.03 4.56 -7.36
CA ILE A 65 6.20 3.51 -8.36
C ILE A 65 5.96 4.10 -9.74
N LYS A 66 6.92 3.89 -10.64
CA LYS A 66 6.79 4.24 -12.05
C LYS A 66 6.38 3.01 -12.84
N CYS A 67 5.28 3.10 -13.58
CA CYS A 67 4.85 2.04 -14.48
C CYS A 67 5.48 2.25 -15.86
N LYS A 68 6.32 1.31 -16.32
CA LYS A 68 6.92 1.32 -17.66
C LYS A 68 5.89 1.16 -18.78
N LYS A 69 4.76 0.50 -18.53
CA LYS A 69 3.72 0.25 -19.55
C LYS A 69 3.03 1.55 -20.01
N CYS A 70 2.61 2.39 -19.06
CA CYS A 70 1.94 3.66 -19.35
C CYS A 70 2.85 4.88 -19.19
N GLY A 71 4.06 4.72 -18.64
CA GLY A 71 4.98 5.81 -18.30
C GLY A 71 4.59 6.63 -17.07
N GLY A 72 3.39 6.40 -16.51
CA GLY A 72 2.86 7.13 -15.38
C GLY A 72 3.47 6.73 -14.03
N THR A 73 3.40 7.65 -13.08
CA THR A 73 3.82 7.44 -11.70
C THR A 73 2.60 7.42 -10.79
N PHE A 74 2.58 6.49 -9.84
CA PHE A 74 1.59 6.42 -8.78
C PHE A 74 2.27 6.17 -7.44
N ILE A 75 1.54 6.42 -6.36
CA ILE A 75 2.05 6.29 -5.00
C ILE A 75 1.18 5.25 -4.29
N LEU A 76 1.80 4.19 -3.77
CA LEU A 76 1.16 3.32 -2.79
C LEU A 76 1.37 3.91 -1.41
N LYS A 77 0.28 4.29 -0.75
CA LYS A 77 0.29 4.76 0.64
C LYS A 77 -0.15 3.63 1.54
N LEU A 78 0.79 3.12 2.32
CA LEU A 78 0.61 2.11 3.35
C LEU A 78 0.47 2.83 4.69
N GLU A 79 -0.66 2.69 5.36
CA GLU A 79 -0.91 3.29 6.67
C GLU A 79 -1.15 2.21 7.70
N THR A 80 -0.34 2.18 8.76
CA THR A 80 -0.56 1.31 9.92
C THR A 80 -1.12 2.16 11.05
N ILE A 81 -2.37 1.92 11.43
CA ILE A 81 -2.99 2.56 12.60
C ILE A 81 -2.67 1.71 13.83
N LYS A 82 -2.02 2.30 14.82
CA LYS A 82 -1.67 1.65 16.09
C LYS A 82 -2.90 1.61 17.00
N ASN A 83 -2.97 0.61 17.88
CA ASN A 83 -3.94 0.54 18.98
C ASN A 83 -5.43 0.59 18.58
N VAL A 84 -5.81 0.07 17.40
CA VAL A 84 -7.20 0.07 16.92
C VAL A 84 -8.15 -0.78 17.76
N ALA A 85 -7.63 -1.73 18.53
CA ALA A 85 -8.40 -2.43 19.55
C ALA A 85 -7.52 -2.81 20.74
N LYS A 86 -8.04 -2.62 21.95
CA LYS A 86 -7.43 -3.14 23.17
C LYS A 86 -7.56 -4.65 23.17
N SER A 87 -6.43 -5.36 23.28
CA SER A 87 -6.47 -6.79 23.59
C SER A 87 -7.12 -6.97 24.95
N THR A 88 -8.02 -7.95 25.06
CA THR A 88 -8.66 -8.31 26.34
C THR A 88 -7.70 -9.04 27.27
N GLN A 89 -6.49 -9.38 26.81
CA GLN A 89 -5.53 -10.19 27.53
C GLN A 89 -4.32 -9.40 28.04
N ASN A 90 -3.84 -8.37 27.32
CA ASN A 90 -2.71 -7.50 27.75
C ASN A 90 -2.71 -6.13 27.03
N GLU A 91 -2.19 -5.08 27.66
CA GLU A 91 -2.03 -3.74 27.04
C GLU A 91 -0.93 -3.70 25.97
N GLU A 92 0.04 -4.63 26.01
CA GLU A 92 1.15 -4.71 25.04
C GLU A 92 0.77 -5.36 23.70
N ASP A 93 -0.41 -6.00 23.60
CA ASP A 93 -0.91 -6.70 22.40
C ASP A 93 -2.00 -5.90 21.68
N ALA A 94 -1.94 -4.57 21.72
CA ALA A 94 -2.91 -3.73 21.06
C ALA A 94 -2.89 -3.98 19.53
N LEU A 95 -4.04 -4.35 18.97
CA LEU A 95 -4.15 -4.68 17.55
C LEU A 95 -3.84 -3.44 16.71
N SER A 96 -3.12 -3.64 15.61
CA SER A 96 -2.83 -2.61 14.60
C SER A 96 -3.52 -2.98 13.29
N MET A 97 -3.89 -1.99 12.48
CA MET A 97 -4.57 -2.19 11.20
C MET A 97 -3.80 -1.52 10.07
N GLY A 98 -3.41 -2.30 9.05
CA GLY A 98 -2.83 -1.81 7.81
C GLY A 98 -3.90 -1.41 6.80
N LEU A 99 -3.73 -0.25 6.16
CA LEU A 99 -4.57 0.27 5.09
C LEU A 99 -3.70 0.59 3.86
N VAL A 100 -4.17 0.23 2.67
CA VAL A 100 -3.48 0.53 1.41
C VAL A 100 -4.33 1.47 0.58
N TYR A 101 -3.75 2.60 0.17
CA TYR A 101 -4.35 3.52 -0.79
C TYR A 101 -3.47 3.68 -2.02
N ALA A 102 -4.11 3.89 -3.17
CA ALA A 102 -3.43 4.36 -4.37
C ALA A 102 -3.62 5.87 -4.50
N LEU A 103 -2.54 6.59 -4.75
CA LEU A 103 -2.56 8.02 -5.09
C LEU A 103 -1.92 8.23 -6.47
N ASP A 104 -2.28 9.32 -7.13
CA ASP A 104 -1.57 9.76 -8.33
C ASP A 104 -0.24 10.46 -7.98
N GLU A 105 0.51 10.90 -8.99
CA GLU A 105 1.78 11.61 -8.82
C GLU A 105 1.68 12.91 -8.02
N THR A 106 0.49 13.54 -8.00
CA THR A 106 0.23 14.78 -7.26
C THR A 106 -0.21 14.52 -5.81
N GLY A 107 -0.40 13.26 -5.44
CA GLY A 107 -0.90 12.84 -4.13
C GLY A 107 -2.43 12.85 -4.03
N LYS A 108 -3.15 13.00 -5.15
CA LYS A 108 -4.61 12.88 -5.17
C LYS A 108 -4.98 11.41 -4.93
N ASN A 109 -5.93 11.19 -4.03
CA ASN A 109 -6.41 9.85 -3.72
C ASN A 109 -7.20 9.26 -4.90
N LEU A 110 -6.73 8.10 -5.39
CA LEU A 110 -7.36 7.32 -6.46
C LEU A 110 -8.28 6.23 -5.91
N GLY A 111 -8.15 5.88 -4.64
CA GLY A 111 -9.01 4.93 -3.96
C GLY A 111 -8.33 4.17 -2.83
N HIS A 112 -9.16 3.65 -1.92
CA HIS A 112 -8.76 2.64 -0.94
C HIS A 112 -8.71 1.27 -1.63
N ILE A 113 -7.56 0.59 -1.54
CA ILE A 113 -7.32 -0.71 -2.18
C ILE A 113 -7.70 -1.84 -1.24
N GLY A 114 -7.35 -1.75 0.04
CA GLY A 114 -7.65 -2.78 1.01
C GLY A 114 -6.86 -2.68 2.31
N TYR A 115 -6.82 -3.78 3.05
CA TYR A 115 -6.13 -3.94 4.32
C TYR A 115 -4.95 -4.91 4.18
N PHE A 116 -3.89 -4.76 4.97
CA PHE A 116 -2.71 -5.64 4.95
C PHE A 116 -2.19 -5.93 6.35
#